data_AF-A0A357AXJ3-F1
#
_entry.id   AF-A0A357AXJ3-F1
#
_cell.length_a   1.000
_cell.length_b   1.000
_cell.length_c   1.000
_cell.angle_alpha   90.00
_cell.angle_beta   90.00
_cell.angle_gamma   90.00
#
_symmetry.space_group_name_H-M   'P 1'
#
loop_
_entity.id
_entity.type
_entity.pdbx_description
1 polymer ?
#
loop_
_entity_poly.entity_id
_entity_poly.type
_entity_poly.pdbx_seq_one_letter_code
_entity_poly.pdbx_strand_id
1 'polypeptide(L)'
;ARCVCSNLSAILLLTDTGNNPEHPACVCADGAVFTRGLTFRPALEELMSRFPAERLGRHAVFHTAANATMLGSAAAALLNIK
;
A
#
# COMPACT_ATOMS: atom_id res chain seq x y z
N ALA A 1 12.58 -3.20 2.59
CA ALA A 1 11.88 -2.84 1.34
C ALA A 1 11.57 -4.06 0.46
N ARG A 2 12.56 -4.87 0.02
CA ARG A 2 12.33 -6.03 -0.89
C ARG A 2 11.24 -7.01 -0.43
N CYS A 3 11.29 -7.49 0.82
CA CYS A 3 10.26 -8.41 1.34
C CYS A 3 8.86 -7.79 1.28
N VAL A 4 8.74 -6.49 1.58
CA VAL A 4 7.46 -5.78 1.53
C VAL A 4 6.98 -5.64 0.09
N CYS A 5 7.86 -5.29 -0.85
CA CYS A 5 7.53 -5.26 -2.28
C CYS A 5 7.04 -6.62 -2.78
N SER A 6 7.69 -7.73 -2.39
CA SER A 6 7.26 -9.08 -2.77
C SER A 6 5.88 -9.41 -2.24
N ASN A 7 5.59 -9.11 -0.97
CA ASN A 7 4.28 -9.36 -0.37
C ASN A 7 3.18 -8.51 -1.02
N LEU A 8 3.43 -7.22 -1.24
CA LEU A 8 2.49 -6.34 -1.93
C LEU A 8 2.23 -6.82 -3.35
N SER A 9 3.28 -7.20 -4.09
CA SER A 9 3.14 -7.76 -5.45
C SER A 9 2.25 -9.00 -5.45
N ALA A 10 2.44 -9.91 -4.49
CA ALA A 10 1.63 -11.12 -4.36
C ALA A 10 0.16 -10.80 -4.06
N ILE A 11 -0.10 -9.83 -3.16
CA ILE A 11 -1.46 -9.36 -2.86
C ILE A 11 -2.11 -8.77 -4.11
N LEU A 12 -1.43 -7.87 -4.82
CA LEU A 12 -1.96 -7.22 -6.03
C LEU A 12 -2.34 -8.23 -7.13
N LEU A 13 -1.54 -9.28 -7.29
CA LEU A 13 -1.85 -10.39 -8.20
C LEU A 13 -3.04 -11.22 -7.71
N LEU A 14 -3.06 -11.57 -6.41
CA LEU A 14 -4.11 -12.40 -5.83
C LEU A 14 -5.49 -11.72 -5.88
N THR A 15 -5.53 -10.40 -5.66
CA THR A 15 -6.77 -9.62 -5.65
C THR A 15 -7.13 -9.03 -7.01
N ASP A 16 -6.31 -9.26 -8.04
CA ASP A 16 -6.39 -8.66 -9.37
C ASP A 16 -6.55 -7.13 -9.38
N THR A 17 -5.89 -6.45 -8.44
CA THR A 17 -5.95 -4.98 -8.32
C THR A 17 -4.77 -4.30 -9.00
N GLY A 18 -4.92 -3.03 -9.37
CA GLY A 18 -3.85 -2.21 -9.92
C GLY A 18 -3.42 -2.59 -11.34
N ASN A 19 -4.24 -3.32 -12.09
CA ASN A 19 -3.97 -3.66 -13.50
C ASN A 19 -4.12 -2.49 -14.48
N ASN A 20 -4.58 -1.33 -14.00
CA ASN A 20 -4.73 -0.11 -14.78
C ASN A 20 -3.90 1.01 -14.12
N PRO A 21 -2.93 1.63 -14.82
CA PRO A 21 -2.14 2.73 -14.28
C PRO A 21 -2.97 3.97 -13.91
N GLU A 22 -4.10 4.21 -14.58
CA GLU A 22 -5.02 5.32 -14.26
C GLU A 22 -5.88 5.02 -13.03
N HIS A 23 -5.96 3.75 -12.62
CA HIS A 23 -6.66 3.28 -11.43
C HIS A 23 -5.77 2.36 -10.59
N PRO A 24 -4.67 2.89 -10.01
CA PRO A 24 -3.74 2.09 -9.23
C PRO A 24 -4.38 1.62 -7.92
N ALA A 25 -3.88 0.52 -7.37
CA ALA A 25 -4.27 0.08 -6.04
C ALA A 25 -3.79 1.08 -4.96
N CYS A 26 -4.64 1.42 -4.01
CA CYS A 26 -4.26 2.25 -2.87
C CYS A 26 -3.72 1.37 -1.73
N VAL A 27 -2.44 1.53 -1.40
CA VAL A 27 -1.81 0.87 -0.26
C VAL A 27 -1.74 1.86 0.89
N CYS A 28 -2.60 1.66 1.89
CA CYS A 28 -2.55 2.42 3.13
C CYS A 28 -1.42 1.89 4.01
N ALA A 29 -0.45 2.73 4.33
CA ALA A 29 0.68 2.40 5.17
C ALA A 29 0.67 3.21 6.47
N ASP A 30 0.93 2.53 7.58
CA ASP A 30 1.14 3.13 8.89
C ASP A 30 2.41 2.53 9.53
N GLY A 31 3.05 3.29 10.42
CA GLY A 31 4.26 2.90 11.12
C GLY A 31 5.44 3.85 10.88
N ALA A 32 6.27 4.03 11.91
CA ALA A 32 7.38 5.00 11.92
C ALA A 32 8.43 4.74 10.83
N VAL A 33 8.69 3.47 10.48
CA VAL A 33 9.66 3.11 9.43
C VAL A 33 9.21 3.63 8.06
N PHE A 34 7.91 3.55 7.76
CA PHE A 34 7.36 4.06 6.50
C PHE A 34 7.17 5.58 6.52
N THR A 35 6.69 6.14 7.64
CA THR A 35 6.31 7.56 7.74
C THR A 35 7.46 8.50 8.07
N ARG A 36 8.46 8.05 8.83
CA ARG A 36 9.59 8.87 9.31
C ARG A 36 10.95 8.38 8.84
N GLY A 37 11.04 7.13 8.37
CA GLY A 37 12.29 6.57 7.87
C GLY A 37 12.71 7.24 6.56
N LEU A 38 13.91 7.81 6.52
CA LEU A 38 14.41 8.56 5.37
C LEU A 38 14.68 7.68 4.12
N THR A 39 14.99 6.41 4.33
CA THR A 39 15.46 5.51 3.25
C THR A 39 14.44 4.45 2.87
N PHE A 40 13.58 4.04 3.80
CA PHE A 40 12.70 2.90 3.58
C PHE A 40 11.65 3.16 2.51
N ARG A 41 10.94 4.29 2.61
CA ARG A 41 9.87 4.64 1.66
C ARG A 41 10.40 4.84 0.24
N PRO A 42 11.46 5.65 -0.01
CA PRO A 42 12.02 5.78 -1.34
C PRO A 42 12.49 4.44 -1.94
N ALA A 43 13.17 3.61 -1.14
CA ALA A 43 13.62 2.29 -1.60
C ALA A 43 12.46 1.33 -1.92
N LEU A 44 11.34 1.42 -1.17
CA LEU A 44 10.15 0.63 -1.46
C LEU A 44 9.45 1.15 -2.73
N GLU A 45 9.28 2.46 -2.89
CA GLU A 45 8.66 3.06 -4.08
C GLU A 45 9.44 2.72 -5.37
N GLU A 46 10.78 2.77 -5.34
CA GLU A 46 11.63 2.35 -6.47
C GLU A 46 11.45 0.86 -6.80
N LEU A 47 11.41 -0.01 -5.79
CA LEU A 47 11.18 -1.44 -6.02
C LEU A 47 9.77 -1.70 -6.57
N MET A 48 8.78 -0.91 -6.16
CA MET A 48 7.39 -1.05 -6.61
C MET A 48 7.21 -0.58 -8.06
N SER A 49 7.93 0.45 -8.51
CA SER A 49 7.90 0.86 -9.92
C SER A 49 8.55 -0.17 -10.83
N ARG A 50 9.65 -0.78 -10.40
CA ARG A 50 10.43 -1.70 -11.25
C ARG A 50 9.85 -3.11 -11.34
N PHE A 51 9.36 -3.66 -10.23
CA PHE A 51 8.90 -5.06 -10.24
C PHE A 51 7.38 -5.16 -10.46
N PRO A 52 6.50 -4.74 -9.54
CA PRO A 52 5.06 -4.80 -9.78
C PRO A 52 4.64 -4.00 -11.01
N ALA A 53 5.04 -2.72 -11.16
CA ALA A 53 4.53 -1.92 -12.28
C ALA A 53 5.14 -2.34 -13.63
N GLU A 54 6.46 -2.25 -13.81
CA GLU A 54 7.09 -2.55 -15.12
C GLU A 54 7.02 -4.04 -15.51
N ARG A 55 7.14 -4.98 -14.55
CA ARG A 55 7.25 -6.42 -14.87
C ARG A 55 5.94 -7.19 -14.73
N LEU A 56 5.04 -6.78 -13.83
CA LEU A 56 3.76 -7.46 -13.60
C LEU A 56 2.54 -6.67 -14.09
N GLY A 57 2.71 -5.42 -14.53
CA GLY A 57 1.60 -4.54 -14.91
C GLY A 57 0.71 -4.18 -13.71
N ARG A 58 1.27 -4.11 -12.51
CA ARG A 58 0.57 -3.82 -11.24
C ARG A 58 1.02 -2.50 -10.66
N HIS A 59 0.11 -1.53 -10.64
CA HIS A 59 0.34 -0.17 -10.20
C HIS A 59 -0.25 0.05 -8.81
N ALA A 60 0.51 0.70 -7.93
CA ALA A 60 0.08 1.01 -6.58
C ALA A 60 0.57 2.40 -6.14
N VAL A 61 -0.24 3.07 -5.34
CA VAL A 61 0.11 4.34 -4.68
C VAL A 61 0.07 4.16 -3.17
N PHE A 62 0.92 4.89 -2.45
CA PHE A 62 0.97 4.84 -1.00
C PHE A 62 0.27 6.03 -0.36
N HIS A 63 -0.62 5.76 0.58
CA HIS A 63 -1.26 6.76 1.42
C HIS A 63 -1.00 6.49 2.90
N THR A 64 -0.86 7.57 3.67
CA THR A 64 -0.70 7.54 5.12
C THR A 64 -1.76 8.43 5.73
N ALA A 65 -2.36 8.01 6.84
CA ALA A 65 -3.32 8.80 7.59
C ALA A 65 -2.86 8.98 9.04
N ALA A 66 -2.98 10.19 9.58
CA ALA A 66 -2.80 10.40 11.01
C ALA A 66 -3.92 9.68 11.78
N ASN A 67 -3.56 9.05 12.90
CA ASN A 67 -4.51 8.34 13.76
C ASN A 67 -5.30 7.24 13.02
N ALA A 68 -4.69 6.57 12.03
CA ALA A 68 -5.34 5.55 11.21
C ALA A 68 -6.04 4.47 12.03
N THR A 69 -5.43 4.03 13.15
CA THR A 69 -6.04 3.05 14.06
C THR A 69 -7.32 3.58 14.71
N MET A 70 -7.32 4.81 15.22
CA MET A 70 -8.50 5.42 15.86
C MET A 70 -9.63 5.61 14.85
N LEU A 71 -9.32 6.18 13.68
CA LEU A 71 -10.28 6.41 12.61
C LEU A 71 -10.83 5.09 12.06
N GLY A 72 -9.97 4.11 11.83
CA GLY A 72 -10.36 2.77 11.38
C GLY A 72 -11.27 2.06 12.37
N SER A 73 -10.97 2.18 13.67
CA SER A 73 -11.80 1.60 14.74
C SER A 73 -13.18 2.27 14.81
N ALA A 74 -13.23 3.61 14.72
CA ALA A 74 -14.48 4.36 14.70
C ALA A 74 -15.33 4.03 13.45
N ALA A 75 -14.71 3.95 12.27
CA ALA A 75 -15.40 3.57 11.03
C ALA A 75 -15.93 2.13 11.11
N ALA A 76 -15.12 1.19 11.62
CA ALA A 76 -15.55 -0.19 11.81
C ALA A 76 -16.72 -0.29 12.82
N ALA A 77 -16.69 0.50 13.90
CA ALA A 77 -17.80 0.56 14.85
C ALA A 77 -19.07 1.11 14.19
N LEU A 78 -18.97 2.21 13.43
CA LEU A 78 -20.07 2.82 12.69
C LEU A 78 -20.74 1.83 11.70
N LEU A 79 -19.93 1.07 10.96
CA LEU A 79 -20.42 0.05 10.02
C LEU A 79 -21.06 -1.15 10.73
N ASN A 80 -20.77 -1.37 12.01
CA ASN A 80 -21.32 -2.46 12.81
C ASN A 80 -22.45 -2.02 13.76
N ILE A 81 -22.95 -0.78 13.64
CA ILE A 81 -24.17 -0.36 14.33
C ILE A 81 -25.36 -1.06 13.65
N LYS A 82 -25.68 -2.24 14.17
CA LYS A 82 -26.98 -2.88 13.96
C LYS A 82 -28.04 -2.19 14.81
#